data_AF-A0A2U3QA19-F1
#
_entry.id   AF-A0A2U3QA19-F1
#
_cell.length_a   1.000
_cell.length_b   1.000
_cell.length_c   1.000
_cell.angle_alpha   90.00
_cell.angle_beta   90.00
_cell.angle_gamma   90.00
#
_symmetry.space_group_name_H-M   'P 1'
#
loop_
_entity.id
_entity.type
_entity.pdbx_description
1 polymer ?
#
loop_
_entity_poly.entity_id
_entity_poly.type
_entity_poly.pdbx_seq_one_letter_code
_entity_poly.pdbx_strand_id
1 'polypeptide(L)'
;MEAARDRRRSFDWSQGSQVDSPLLEEEPIIVAFRRHSLLPLDDCLYALQPTIPHPTRSSLHRRLQRHGISQLPEVEGGKPSKKKFKAYPIGYFHIDIAELQTAEGKHYLYVAIDRTSKFAFVQLVRKTGRTSASAFLEALIAAIPYNVHSVLTDNGIQFTFPPR
;
A
#
# COMPACT_ATOMS: atom_id res chain seq x y z
N MET A 1 -38.95 45.08 42.21
CA MET A 1 -37.51 44.97 41.90
C MET A 1 -36.89 44.18 43.03
N GLU A 2 -36.25 43.03 42.88
CA GLU A 2 -35.93 42.17 41.74
C GLU A 2 -35.55 40.83 42.42
N ALA A 3 -35.78 39.71 41.75
CA ALA A 3 -35.51 38.37 42.27
C ALA A 3 -33.99 38.08 42.40
N ALA A 4 -33.66 37.01 43.15
CA ALA A 4 -32.96 35.82 42.61
C ALA A 4 -31.88 35.20 43.54
N ARG A 5 -32.20 33.98 43.98
CA ARG A 5 -31.43 32.72 43.79
C ARG A 5 -30.02 32.61 44.39
N ASP A 6 -29.99 31.87 45.49
CA ASP A 6 -29.08 30.76 45.81
C ASP A 6 -28.44 30.08 44.58
N ARG A 7 -27.12 29.82 44.64
CA ARG A 7 -26.36 28.79 43.91
C ARG A 7 -24.87 28.80 44.29
N ARG A 8 -24.47 28.08 45.34
CA ARG A 8 -23.15 27.43 45.38
C ARG A 8 -23.35 25.95 45.08
N ARG A 9 -23.30 25.60 43.79
CA ARG A 9 -23.24 24.20 43.36
C ARG A 9 -21.86 23.64 43.70
N SER A 10 -21.88 22.58 44.50
CA SER A 10 -20.89 21.52 44.52
C SER A 10 -20.48 21.15 43.10
N PHE A 11 -19.18 21.08 42.85
CA PHE A 11 -18.63 20.61 41.60
C PHE A 11 -18.79 19.08 41.57
N ASP A 12 -19.83 18.64 40.88
CA ASP A 12 -20.19 17.24 40.70
C ASP A 12 -19.32 16.63 39.60
N TRP A 13 -18.53 15.60 39.96
CA TRP A 13 -17.71 14.81 39.04
C TRP A 13 -18.53 13.81 38.19
N SER A 14 -19.85 13.99 38.08
CA SER A 14 -20.75 13.10 37.33
C SER A 14 -20.83 13.36 35.82
N GLN A 15 -20.13 14.35 35.26
CA GLN A 15 -20.01 14.49 33.81
C GLN A 15 -18.86 13.63 33.29
N GLY A 16 -19.05 12.31 33.41
CA GLY A 16 -18.33 11.36 32.57
C GLY A 16 -18.55 11.78 31.13
N SER A 17 -17.46 12.06 30.43
CA SER A 17 -17.48 12.24 28.98
C SER A 17 -18.27 11.08 28.40
N GLN A 18 -19.39 11.41 27.78
CA GLN A 18 -20.23 10.47 27.07
C GLN A 18 -19.42 10.01 25.85
N VAL A 19 -18.48 9.08 26.09
CA VAL A 19 -17.88 8.30 25.03
C VAL A 19 -19.00 7.39 24.62
N ASP A 20 -19.75 7.83 23.60
CA ASP A 20 -20.75 7.03 22.95
C ASP A 20 -20.15 5.65 22.73
N SER A 21 -20.63 4.70 23.53
CA SER A 21 -20.43 3.29 23.31
C SER A 21 -21.72 2.81 22.66
N PRO A 22 -21.91 2.99 21.34
CA PRO A 22 -22.69 1.99 20.63
C PRO A 22 -21.86 0.67 20.69
N LEU A 23 -22.24 -0.37 19.96
CA LEU A 23 -21.30 -1.44 19.54
C LEU A 23 -21.14 -2.70 20.43
N LEU A 24 -22.11 -3.09 21.27
CA LEU A 24 -22.20 -4.50 21.67
C LEU A 24 -22.80 -5.35 20.54
N GLU A 25 -23.77 -4.78 19.81
CA GLU A 25 -24.46 -5.45 18.69
C GLU A 25 -23.61 -5.53 17.41
N GLU A 26 -22.70 -4.58 17.19
CA GLU A 26 -21.87 -4.50 15.99
C GLU A 26 -20.56 -5.31 16.11
N GLU A 27 -20.13 -5.62 17.33
CA GLU A 27 -18.89 -6.37 17.57
C GLU A 27 -18.91 -7.80 16.97
N PRO A 28 -20.01 -8.57 17.07
CA PRO A 28 -20.18 -9.83 16.35
C PRO A 28 -20.05 -9.70 14.83
N ILE A 29 -20.60 -8.62 14.25
CA ILE A 29 -20.54 -8.37 12.80
C ILE A 29 -19.10 -8.14 12.36
N ILE A 30 -18.34 -7.32 13.10
CA ILE A 30 -16.92 -7.06 12.84
C ILE A 30 -16.10 -8.36 12.93
N VAL A 31 -16.34 -9.18 13.95
CA VAL A 31 -15.63 -10.45 14.16
C VAL A 31 -15.95 -11.44 13.04
N ALA A 32 -17.22 -11.60 12.68
CA ALA A 32 -17.63 -12.46 11.58
C ALA A 32 -17.04 -11.98 10.25
N PHE A 33 -17.16 -10.68 9.95
CA PHE A 33 -16.60 -10.07 8.75
C PHE A 33 -15.09 -10.34 8.64
N ARG A 34 -14.34 -10.15 9.72
CA ARG A 34 -12.90 -10.41 9.74
C ARG A 34 -12.55 -11.89 9.48
N ARG A 35 -13.29 -12.82 10.10
CA ARG A 35 -13.06 -14.27 9.94
C ARG A 35 -13.38 -14.76 8.54
N HIS A 36 -14.38 -14.17 7.88
CA HIS A 36 -14.81 -14.59 6.54
C HIS A 36 -14.04 -13.91 5.41
N SER A 37 -13.77 -12.61 5.53
CA SER A 37 -13.17 -11.84 4.44
C SER A 37 -11.65 -12.03 4.34
N LEU A 38 -10.97 -12.27 5.47
CA LEU A 38 -9.50 -12.32 5.56
C LEU A 38 -8.80 -11.11 4.92
N LEU A 39 -9.48 -9.98 4.81
CA LEU A 39 -8.94 -8.72 4.30
C LEU A 39 -7.96 -8.12 5.31
N PRO A 40 -6.90 -7.40 4.90
CA PRO A 40 -6.09 -6.56 5.78
C PRO A 40 -6.90 -5.58 6.65
N LEU A 41 -6.34 -5.12 7.77
CA LEU A 41 -7.04 -4.25 8.73
C LEU A 41 -7.64 -2.99 8.07
N ASP A 42 -6.89 -2.34 7.20
CA ASP A 42 -7.30 -1.10 6.54
C ASP A 42 -8.39 -1.34 5.49
N ASP A 43 -8.36 -2.49 4.82
CA ASP A 43 -9.42 -2.91 3.91
C ASP A 43 -10.70 -3.30 4.66
N CYS A 44 -10.58 -3.94 5.83
CA CYS A 44 -11.72 -4.16 6.71
C CYS A 44 -12.34 -2.85 7.17
N LEU A 45 -11.51 -1.85 7.53
CA LEU A 45 -11.97 -0.54 7.94
C LEU A 45 -12.82 0.11 6.84
N TYR A 46 -12.31 0.10 5.60
CA TYR A 46 -13.02 0.66 4.45
C TYR A 46 -14.32 -0.11 4.14
N ALA A 47 -14.28 -1.44 4.14
CA ALA A 47 -15.43 -2.26 3.81
C ALA A 47 -16.57 -2.18 4.85
N LEU A 48 -16.24 -1.91 6.12
CA LEU A 48 -17.22 -1.80 7.20
C LEU A 48 -17.87 -0.42 7.29
N GLN A 49 -17.25 0.65 6.75
CA GLN A 49 -17.76 2.03 6.84
C GLN A 49 -19.23 2.22 6.43
N PRO A 50 -19.75 1.59 5.36
CA PRO A 50 -21.14 1.75 4.96
C PRO A 50 -22.16 1.21 5.98
N THR A 51 -21.77 0.23 6.79
CA THR A 51 -22.65 -0.45 7.75
C THR A 51 -22.35 -0.03 9.21
N ILE A 52 -21.10 0.27 9.50
CA ILE A 52 -20.56 0.66 10.80
C ILE A 52 -19.75 1.93 10.54
N PRO A 53 -20.36 3.13 10.63
CA PRO A 53 -19.72 4.36 10.15
C PRO A 53 -18.62 4.92 11.07
N HIS A 54 -18.55 4.43 12.31
CA HIS A 54 -17.80 5.05 13.40
C HIS A 54 -16.52 4.33 13.88
N PRO A 55 -16.06 3.18 13.32
CA PRO A 55 -14.86 2.56 13.82
C PRO A 55 -13.66 3.40 13.38
N THR A 56 -12.87 3.83 14.34
CA THR A 56 -11.52 4.30 14.05
C THR A 56 -10.62 3.10 13.80
N ARG A 57 -9.54 3.27 13.04
CA ARG A 57 -8.53 2.22 12.84
C ARG A 57 -8.06 1.60 14.16
N SER A 58 -7.81 2.44 15.17
CA SER A 58 -7.34 2.01 16.49
C SER A 58 -8.41 1.25 17.30
N SER A 59 -9.68 1.69 17.24
CA SER A 59 -10.77 0.99 17.92
C SER A 59 -11.07 -0.37 17.27
N LEU A 60 -11.02 -0.43 15.92
CA LEU A 60 -11.13 -1.67 15.17
C LEU A 60 -9.99 -2.65 15.52
N HIS A 61 -8.73 -2.18 15.48
CA HIS A 61 -7.57 -2.99 15.84
C HIS A 61 -7.68 -3.56 17.25
N ARG A 62 -8.00 -2.73 18.25
CA ARG A 62 -8.21 -3.17 19.64
C ARG A 62 -9.33 -4.20 19.76
N ARG A 63 -10.42 -4.06 19.01
CA ARG A 63 -11.50 -5.06 18.96
C ARG A 63 -10.98 -6.39 18.45
N LEU A 64 -10.36 -6.40 17.27
CA LEU A 64 -9.84 -7.62 16.66
C LEU A 64 -8.76 -8.27 17.54
N GLN A 65 -7.96 -7.47 18.23
CA GLN A 65 -6.95 -7.94 19.19
C GLN A 65 -7.59 -8.65 20.39
N ARG A 66 -8.68 -8.11 20.97
CA ARG A 66 -9.42 -8.77 22.06
C ARG A 66 -9.99 -10.15 21.65
N HIS A 67 -10.30 -10.32 20.36
CA HIS A 67 -10.81 -11.57 19.80
C HIS A 67 -9.72 -12.48 19.20
N GLY A 68 -8.45 -12.13 19.34
CA GLY A 68 -7.32 -12.93 18.84
C GLY A 68 -7.20 -12.99 17.31
N ILE A 69 -7.89 -12.11 16.58
CA ILE A 69 -7.99 -12.11 15.09
C ILE A 69 -7.41 -10.85 14.45
N SER A 70 -6.58 -10.11 15.20
CA SER A 70 -5.87 -8.92 14.68
C SER A 70 -4.90 -9.31 13.55
N GLN A 71 -4.24 -10.48 13.66
CA GLN A 71 -3.44 -11.04 12.59
C GLN A 71 -4.32 -11.91 11.68
N LEU A 72 -4.02 -11.93 10.38
CA LEU A 72 -4.64 -12.88 9.48
C LEU A 72 -4.09 -14.29 9.78
N PRO A 73 -4.91 -15.35 9.67
CA PRO A 73 -4.41 -16.71 9.74
C PRO A 73 -3.31 -16.90 8.69
N GLU A 74 -2.26 -17.64 9.06
CA GLU A 74 -1.30 -18.07 8.05
C GLU A 74 -2.05 -18.96 7.06
N VAL A 75 -2.14 -18.53 5.79
CA VAL A 75 -2.70 -19.35 4.72
C VAL A 75 -1.88 -20.63 4.67
N GLU A 76 -2.53 -21.78 4.84
CA GLU A 76 -1.89 -23.09 4.71
C GLU A 76 -1.25 -23.19 3.32
N GLY A 77 0.07 -23.09 3.33
CA GLY A 77 0.88 -22.74 2.17
C GLY A 77 2.16 -22.14 2.70
N GLY A 78 2.97 -23.01 3.32
CA GLY A 78 4.17 -22.64 4.06
C GLY A 78 4.92 -21.51 3.36
N LYS A 79 5.00 -20.35 4.03
CA LYS A 79 5.70 -19.18 3.51
C LYS A 79 7.02 -19.68 2.92
N PRO A 80 7.28 -19.46 1.61
CA PRO A 80 8.50 -19.97 1.00
C PRO A 80 9.65 -19.48 1.86
N SER A 81 10.56 -20.39 2.23
CA SER A 81 11.70 -20.08 3.09
C SER A 81 12.27 -18.73 2.68
N LYS A 82 12.34 -17.77 3.63
CA LYS A 82 12.80 -16.41 3.33
C LYS A 82 14.24 -16.49 2.86
N LYS A 83 14.45 -16.57 1.55
CA LYS A 83 15.78 -16.53 0.95
C LYS A 83 16.28 -15.10 1.05
N LYS A 84 17.52 -14.93 1.49
CA LYS A 84 18.19 -13.63 1.41
C LYS A 84 18.26 -13.24 -0.06
N PHE A 85 17.99 -11.96 -0.36
CA PHE A 85 18.23 -11.45 -1.70
C PHE A 85 19.71 -11.67 -2.05
N LYS A 86 19.97 -12.15 -3.27
CA LYS A 86 21.33 -12.21 -3.80
C LYS A 86 21.93 -10.80 -3.77
N ALA A 87 23.19 -10.68 -3.36
CA ALA A 87 23.94 -9.44 -3.44
C ALA A 87 24.40 -9.23 -4.89
N TYR A 88 24.24 -8.02 -5.40
CA TYR A 88 24.71 -7.62 -6.74
C TYR A 88 25.63 -6.40 -6.60
N PRO A 89 26.62 -6.23 -7.50
CA PRO A 89 27.30 -4.94 -7.63
C PRO A 89 26.32 -3.84 -8.09
N ILE A 90 26.68 -2.58 -7.85
CA ILE A 90 25.94 -1.43 -8.36
C ILE A 90 26.04 -1.38 -9.89
N GLY A 91 24.94 -1.03 -10.57
CA GLY A 91 24.87 -1.05 -12.04
C GLY A 91 24.20 -2.32 -12.60
N TYR A 92 23.54 -3.11 -11.75
CA TYR A 92 22.64 -4.19 -12.15
C TYR A 92 21.20 -3.68 -12.11
N PHE A 93 20.64 -3.36 -13.26
CA PHE A 93 19.28 -2.87 -13.39
C PHE A 93 18.29 -3.98 -13.72
N HIS A 94 17.13 -3.93 -13.07
CA HIS A 94 15.92 -4.58 -13.54
C HIS A 94 15.09 -3.54 -14.30
N ILE A 95 14.81 -3.80 -15.58
CA ILE A 95 13.99 -2.94 -16.42
C ILE A 95 12.68 -3.65 -16.76
N ASP A 96 11.59 -2.93 -16.51
CA ASP A 96 10.23 -3.40 -16.76
C ASP A 96 9.41 -2.32 -17.51
N ILE A 97 8.33 -2.78 -18.15
CA ILE A 97 7.38 -1.95 -18.90
C ILE A 97 5.99 -2.20 -18.34
N ALA A 98 5.37 -1.16 -17.79
CA ALA A 98 3.97 -1.20 -17.36
C ALA A 98 3.08 -0.46 -18.36
N GLU A 99 1.97 -1.08 -18.77
CA GLU A 99 0.91 -0.40 -19.50
C GLU A 99 0.04 0.41 -18.53
N LEU A 100 -0.24 1.66 -18.90
CA LEU A 100 -1.08 2.57 -18.12
C LEU A 100 -2.25 3.05 -18.96
N GLN A 101 -3.47 2.88 -18.44
CA GLN A 101 -4.68 3.46 -19.01
C GLN A 101 -4.96 4.79 -18.33
N THR A 102 -4.99 5.85 -19.13
CA THR A 102 -5.23 7.23 -18.67
C THR A 102 -6.44 7.82 -19.39
N ALA A 103 -6.92 8.99 -18.95
CA ALA A 103 -7.98 9.72 -19.66
C ALA A 103 -7.59 10.09 -21.10
N GLU A 104 -6.29 10.26 -21.36
CA GLU A 104 -5.73 10.55 -22.68
C GLU A 104 -5.47 9.29 -23.52
N GLY A 105 -5.90 8.13 -23.02
CA GLY A 105 -5.70 6.83 -23.63
C GLY A 105 -4.47 6.10 -23.11
N LYS A 106 -3.98 5.17 -23.94
CA LYS A 106 -2.98 4.18 -23.59
C LYS A 106 -1.56 4.76 -23.58
N HIS A 107 -0.86 4.58 -22.47
CA HIS A 107 0.54 4.95 -22.29
C HIS A 107 1.34 3.77 -21.74
N TYR A 108 2.66 3.91 -21.74
CA TYR A 108 3.57 2.91 -21.20
C TYR A 108 4.60 3.58 -20.31
N LEU A 109 4.86 2.99 -19.15
CA LEU A 109 5.86 3.43 -18.19
C LEU A 109 7.06 2.50 -18.28
N TYR A 110 8.20 3.03 -18.66
CA TYR A 110 9.48 2.34 -18.55
C TYR A 110 10.04 2.59 -17.17
N VAL A 111 10.47 1.53 -16.51
CA VAL A 111 10.98 1.58 -15.14
C VAL A 111 12.31 0.84 -15.11
N ALA A 112 13.35 1.49 -14.59
CA ALA A 112 14.65 0.88 -14.33
C ALA A 112 14.96 1.00 -12.84
N ILE A 113 15.18 -0.13 -12.16
CA ILE A 113 15.53 -0.17 -10.74
C ILE A 113 16.88 -0.85 -10.57
N ASP A 114 17.86 -0.12 -10.03
CA ASP A 114 19.14 -0.72 -9.63
C ASP A 114 18.89 -1.66 -8.44
N ARG A 115 19.33 -2.90 -8.58
CA ARG A 115 19.03 -3.96 -7.62
C ARG A 115 19.67 -3.74 -6.26
N THR A 116 20.73 -2.94 -6.19
CA THR A 116 21.58 -2.76 -5.02
C THR A 116 21.23 -1.49 -4.28
N SER A 117 21.35 -0.33 -4.94
CA SER A 117 21.03 1.00 -4.41
C SER A 117 19.54 1.30 -4.33
N LYS A 118 18.69 0.53 -5.03
CA LYS A 118 17.25 0.80 -5.21
C LYS A 118 16.95 2.14 -5.89
N PHE A 119 17.93 2.73 -6.57
CA PHE A 119 17.70 3.87 -7.43
C PHE A 119 16.70 3.48 -8.53
N ALA A 120 15.64 4.29 -8.68
CA ALA A 120 14.58 4.08 -9.66
C ALA A 120 14.56 5.24 -10.66
N PHE A 121 14.57 4.91 -11.95
CA PHE A 121 14.43 5.84 -13.04
C PHE A 121 13.21 5.45 -13.87
N VAL A 122 12.38 6.44 -14.22
CA VAL A 122 11.10 6.20 -14.90
C VAL A 122 10.90 7.17 -16.06
N GLN A 123 10.29 6.67 -17.14
CA GLN A 123 9.89 7.49 -18.27
C GLN A 123 8.54 7.05 -18.81
N LEU A 124 7.62 8.01 -18.97
CA LEU A 124 6.31 7.78 -19.59
C LEU A 124 6.42 7.99 -21.09
N VAL A 125 5.98 7.01 -21.88
CA VAL A 125 5.99 7.05 -23.33
C VAL A 125 4.62 6.70 -23.91
N ARG A 126 4.26 7.32 -25.04
CA ARG A 126 2.97 7.08 -25.72
C ARG A 126 2.93 5.75 -26.49
N LYS A 127 4.08 5.30 -26.98
CA LYS A 127 4.22 4.05 -27.75
C LYS A 127 5.50 3.35 -27.31
N THR A 128 5.46 2.02 -27.27
CA THR A 128 6.66 1.21 -27.06
C THR A 128 7.30 0.85 -28.40
N GLY A 129 8.63 0.82 -28.42
CA GLY A 129 9.42 0.42 -29.58
C GLY A 129 10.91 0.55 -29.29
N ARG A 130 11.75 0.13 -30.24
CA ARG A 130 13.21 0.18 -30.06
C ARG A 130 13.73 1.61 -29.89
N THR A 131 13.17 2.58 -30.61
CA THR A 131 13.58 3.98 -30.52
C THR A 131 13.31 4.57 -29.13
N SER A 132 12.11 4.33 -28.58
CA SER A 132 11.78 4.79 -27.22
C SER A 132 12.60 4.04 -26.17
N ALA A 133 12.86 2.75 -26.37
CA ALA A 133 13.71 1.95 -25.49
C ALA A 133 15.18 2.45 -25.48
N SER A 134 15.76 2.77 -26.64
CA SER A 134 17.11 3.34 -26.73
C SER A 134 17.18 4.69 -26.02
N ALA A 135 16.23 5.58 -26.30
CA ALA A 135 16.18 6.90 -25.67
C ALA A 135 16.08 6.80 -24.14
N PHE A 136 15.31 5.83 -23.63
CA PHE A 136 15.23 5.55 -22.19
C PHE A 136 16.55 5.07 -21.60
N LEU A 137 17.27 4.16 -22.28
CA LEU A 137 18.57 3.68 -21.81
C LEU A 137 19.63 4.79 -21.83
N GLU A 138 19.65 5.63 -22.86
CA GLU A 138 20.54 6.80 -22.94
C GLU A 138 20.25 7.78 -21.79
N ALA A 139 18.98 8.07 -21.53
CA ALA A 139 18.57 8.95 -20.43
C ALA A 139 18.93 8.34 -19.06
N LEU A 140 18.76 7.03 -18.89
CA LEU A 140 19.17 6.32 -17.68
C LEU A 140 20.68 6.44 -17.45
N ILE A 141 21.49 6.18 -18.47
CA ILE A 141 22.96 6.28 -18.40
C ILE A 141 23.38 7.71 -18.04
N ALA A 142 22.73 8.73 -18.60
CA ALA A 142 23.01 10.12 -18.28
C ALA A 142 22.61 10.51 -16.83
N ALA A 143 21.62 9.83 -16.25
CA ALA A 143 21.09 10.16 -14.93
C ALA A 143 21.91 9.59 -13.76
N ILE A 144 22.79 8.62 -14.00
CA ILE A 144 23.53 7.90 -12.95
C ILE A 144 25.04 8.19 -13.02
N PRO A 145 25.74 8.31 -11.87
CA PRO A 145 27.17 8.59 -11.84
C PRO A 145 28.05 7.33 -11.94
N TYR A 146 27.50 6.20 -12.39
CA TYR A 146 28.19 4.90 -12.45
C TYR A 146 27.76 4.12 -13.70
N ASN A 147 28.54 3.10 -14.06
CA ASN A 147 28.28 2.32 -15.27
C ASN A 147 27.19 1.26 -15.05
N VAL A 148 26.28 1.14 -16.02
CA VAL A 148 25.41 -0.02 -16.15
C VAL A 148 26.22 -1.18 -16.74
N HIS A 149 26.29 -2.31 -16.02
CA HIS A 149 26.98 -3.51 -16.50
C HIS A 149 26.04 -4.68 -16.76
N SER A 150 24.82 -4.64 -16.22
CA SER A 150 23.83 -5.70 -16.40
C SER A 150 22.42 -5.15 -16.42
N VAL A 151 21.64 -5.61 -17.40
CA VAL A 151 20.22 -5.32 -17.52
C VAL A 151 19.48 -6.65 -17.51
N LEU A 152 18.52 -6.79 -16.62
CA LEU A 152 17.55 -7.86 -16.58
C LEU A 152 16.20 -7.31 -17.02
N THR A 153 15.49 -8.02 -17.89
CA THR A 153 14.14 -7.70 -18.32
C THR A 153 13.40 -9.00 -18.64
N ASP A 154 12.13 -9.07 -18.29
CA ASP A 154 11.25 -10.22 -18.50
C ASP A 154 10.37 -10.06 -19.76
N ASN A 155 10.02 -8.82 -20.13
CA ASN A 155 9.19 -8.47 -21.30
C ASN A 155 9.84 -7.42 -22.21
N GLY A 156 11.15 -7.58 -22.46
CA GLY A 156 11.97 -6.54 -23.06
C GLY A 156 12.31 -6.72 -24.54
N ILE A 157 11.42 -7.22 -25.40
CA ILE A 157 11.72 -7.38 -26.85
C ILE A 157 12.14 -6.05 -27.51
N GLN A 158 11.71 -4.92 -26.94
CA GLN A 158 12.09 -3.58 -27.36
C GLN A 158 13.54 -3.23 -26.97
N PHE A 159 14.10 -3.92 -25.98
CA PHE A 159 15.48 -3.78 -25.48
C PHE A 159 16.45 -4.82 -26.08
N THR A 160 15.99 -5.71 -26.97
CA THR A 160 16.85 -6.72 -27.60
C THR A 160 16.98 -6.54 -29.12
N PHE A 161 18.08 -7.06 -29.66
CA PHE A 161 18.23 -7.21 -31.11
C PHE A 161 17.30 -8.31 -31.63
N PRO A 162 16.77 -8.19 -32.87
CA PRO A 162 16.05 -9.29 -33.49
C PRO A 162 16.95 -10.52 -33.64
N PRO A 163 16.39 -11.75 -33.60
CA PRO A 163 17.12 -12.95 -33.97
C PRO A 163 17.75 -12.77 -35.36
N ARG A 164 19.00 -13.21 -35.52
CA ARG A 164 19.70 -13.23 -36.80
C ARG A 164 19.32 -14.47 -37.60
#